data_AF-A0A7K0EKB1-F1
#
_entry.id   AF-A0A7K0EKB1-F1
#
_cell.length_a   1.000
_cell.length_b   1.000
_cell.length_c   1.000
_cell.angle_alpha   90.00
_cell.angle_beta   90.00
_cell.angle_gamma   90.00
#
_symmetry.space_group_name_H-M   'P 1'
#
loop_
_entity.id
_entity.type
_entity.pdbx_description
1 polymer ?
#
loop_
_entity_poly.entity_id
_entity_poly.type
_entity_poly.pdbx_seq_one_letter_code
_entity_poly.pdbx_strand_id
1 'polypeptide(L)'
;MNDEEVLVRRIVQGDVRAYQTLVERYQRLVLHMVGRIVRQPEDVEDVCQEVFIKVYKHLPDFQFGSKLSTWIASIAYRTAINHGKKMNRELASGFPEHWEGQYDSGLANPEEMLIHQDWKAFLHAQIDKLPVHYRTILTLYHLEELSYEEIGEVTSLPEGTVKNYLFRARKLLKEALQRHKNSEQWR
;
A
#
# COMPACT_ATOMS: atom_id res chain seq x y z
N MET A 1 -15.68 4.99 -25.27
CA MET A 1 -14.37 4.43 -24.89
C MET A 1 -13.80 5.36 -23.83
N ASN A 2 -13.61 4.89 -22.61
CA ASN A 2 -12.99 5.69 -21.55
C ASN A 2 -11.49 5.89 -21.88
N ASP A 3 -10.88 6.97 -21.41
CA ASP A 3 -9.45 7.28 -21.62
C ASP A 3 -8.55 6.12 -21.16
N GLU A 4 -8.92 5.42 -20.08
CA GLU A 4 -8.22 4.22 -19.62
C GLU A 4 -8.29 3.07 -20.63
N GLU A 5 -9.45 2.86 -21.27
CA GLU A 5 -9.63 1.81 -22.27
C GLU A 5 -8.80 2.09 -23.53
N VAL A 6 -8.74 3.36 -23.96
CA VAL A 6 -7.89 3.78 -25.08
C VAL A 6 -6.42 3.56 -24.75
N LEU A 7 -5.99 3.94 -23.53
CA LEU A 7 -4.62 3.75 -23.06
C LEU A 7 -4.24 2.26 -23.09
N VAL A 8 -5.07 1.40 -22.51
CA VAL A 8 -4.84 -0.06 -22.48
C VAL A 8 -4.76 -0.63 -23.90
N ARG A 9 -5.70 -0.29 -24.79
CA ARG A 9 -5.70 -0.79 -26.18
C ARG A 9 -4.41 -0.43 -26.93
N ARG A 10 -3.92 0.80 -26.77
CA ARG A 10 -2.66 1.25 -27.39
C ARG A 10 -1.47 0.43 -26.87
N ILE A 11 -1.41 0.17 -25.56
CA ILE A 11 -0.34 -0.63 -24.97
C ILE A 11 -0.36 -2.06 -25.51
N VAL A 12 -1.55 -2.68 -25.59
CA VAL A 12 -1.72 -4.03 -26.15
C VAL A 12 -1.31 -4.10 -27.63
N GLN A 13 -1.45 -3.01 -28.36
CA GLN A 13 -0.97 -2.88 -29.75
C GLN A 13 0.54 -2.61 -29.86
N GLY A 14 1.28 -2.54 -28.75
CA GLY A 14 2.73 -2.35 -28.72
C GLY A 14 3.19 -0.90 -28.58
N ASP A 15 2.30 0.05 -28.25
CA ASP A 15 2.67 1.44 -28.02
C ASP A 15 3.43 1.62 -26.69
N VAL A 16 4.75 1.68 -26.78
CA VAL A 16 5.65 1.86 -25.62
C VAL A 16 5.43 3.20 -24.92
N ARG A 17 5.05 4.26 -25.66
CA ARG A 17 4.80 5.59 -25.06
C ARG A 17 3.52 5.57 -24.23
N ALA A 18 2.49 4.86 -24.71
CA ALA A 18 1.27 4.65 -23.93
C ALA A 18 1.58 3.91 -22.62
N TYR A 19 2.51 2.95 -22.64
CA TYR A 19 2.92 2.27 -21.41
C TYR A 19 3.70 3.18 -20.46
N GLN A 20 4.58 4.04 -20.97
CA GLN A 20 5.24 5.06 -20.16
C GLN A 20 4.21 5.96 -19.46
N THR A 21 3.18 6.42 -20.17
CA THR A 21 2.08 7.21 -19.58
C THR A 21 1.34 6.44 -18.48
N LEU A 22 1.15 5.13 -18.63
CA LEU A 22 0.58 4.28 -17.60
C LEU A 22 1.48 4.25 -16.35
N VAL A 23 2.79 4.03 -16.52
CA VAL A 23 3.76 4.04 -15.42
C VAL A 23 3.73 5.37 -14.69
N GLU A 24 3.83 6.49 -15.43
CA GLU A 24 3.81 7.84 -14.85
C GLU A 24 2.54 8.11 -14.03
N ARG A 25 1.40 7.59 -14.48
CA ARG A 25 0.09 7.76 -13.82
C ARG A 25 -0.02 6.95 -12.53
N TYR A 26 0.52 5.74 -12.49
CA TYR A 26 0.30 4.81 -11.36
C TYR A 26 1.54 4.52 -10.51
N GLN A 27 2.72 5.10 -10.83
CA GLN A 27 3.95 4.89 -10.06
C GLN A 27 3.81 5.26 -8.59
N ARG A 28 3.06 6.33 -8.28
CA ARG A 28 2.84 6.77 -6.91
C ARG A 28 2.00 5.77 -6.12
N LEU A 29 0.91 5.28 -6.72
CA LEU A 29 0.07 4.22 -6.15
C LEU A 29 0.91 2.97 -5.87
N VAL A 30 1.69 2.52 -6.86
CA VAL A 30 2.54 1.33 -6.73
C VAL A 30 3.59 1.52 -5.64
N LEU A 31 4.26 2.67 -5.59
CA LEU A 31 5.25 3.01 -4.56
C LEU A 31 4.63 3.01 -3.16
N HIS A 32 3.48 3.65 -2.98
CA HIS A 32 2.78 3.66 -1.70
C HIS A 32 2.39 2.24 -1.27
N MET A 33 1.90 1.40 -2.19
CA MET A 33 1.50 0.03 -1.88
C MET A 33 2.69 -0.84 -1.49
N VAL A 34 3.77 -0.77 -2.25
CA VAL A 34 4.98 -1.56 -2.02
C VAL A 34 5.69 -1.12 -0.75
N GLY A 35 5.91 0.19 -0.56
CA GLY A 35 6.59 0.74 0.62
C GLY A 35 5.86 0.51 1.93
N ARG A 36 4.55 0.21 1.89
CA ARG A 36 3.77 -0.19 3.08
C ARG A 36 3.87 -1.67 3.40
N ILE A 37 4.54 -2.48 2.59
CA ILE A 37 4.58 -3.95 2.78
C ILE A 37 6.02 -4.42 2.85
N VAL A 38 6.87 -3.96 1.93
CA VAL A 38 8.30 -4.23 1.91
C VAL A 38 8.99 -3.41 2.98
N ARG A 39 9.79 -4.07 3.85
CA ARG A 39 10.48 -3.42 4.97
C ARG A 39 11.80 -2.78 4.56
N GLN A 40 12.50 -3.41 3.62
CA GLN A 40 13.82 -3.00 3.22
C GLN A 40 13.71 -1.92 2.11
N PRO A 41 14.22 -0.70 2.32
CA PRO A 41 14.07 0.39 1.35
C PRO A 41 14.70 0.07 0.00
N GLU A 42 15.86 -0.59 -0.02
CA GLU A 42 16.52 -0.96 -1.28
C GLU A 42 15.69 -1.93 -2.13
N ASP A 43 14.84 -2.74 -1.51
CA ASP A 43 13.99 -3.69 -2.24
C ASP A 43 12.71 -3.01 -2.79
N VAL A 44 12.35 -1.83 -2.31
CA VAL A 44 11.09 -1.16 -2.71
C VAL A 44 11.10 -0.85 -4.20
N GLU A 45 12.20 -0.29 -4.72
CA GLU A 45 12.30 0.09 -6.13
C GLU A 45 12.23 -1.14 -7.05
N ASP A 46 12.96 -2.20 -6.71
CA ASP A 46 12.97 -3.47 -7.43
C ASP A 46 11.58 -4.11 -7.48
N VAL A 47 10.86 -4.09 -6.35
CA VAL A 47 9.50 -4.63 -6.27
C VAL A 47 8.53 -3.76 -7.08
N CYS A 48 8.67 -2.43 -7.07
CA CYS A 48 7.87 -1.55 -7.94
C CYS A 48 8.09 -1.85 -9.43
N GLN A 49 9.34 -2.07 -9.83
CA GLN A 49 9.65 -2.47 -11.21
C GLN A 49 9.03 -3.83 -11.55
N GLU A 50 9.13 -4.82 -10.65
CA GLU A 50 8.50 -6.13 -10.83
C GLU A 50 6.98 -6.02 -11.02
N VAL A 51 6.33 -5.13 -10.26
CA VAL A 51 4.89 -4.83 -10.39
C VAL A 51 4.58 -4.32 -11.79
N PHE A 52 5.32 -3.32 -12.28
CA PHE A 52 5.07 -2.78 -13.62
C PHE A 52 5.32 -3.80 -14.73
N ILE A 53 6.35 -4.64 -14.61
CA ILE A 53 6.59 -5.76 -15.53
C ILE A 53 5.39 -6.71 -15.56
N LYS A 54 4.82 -7.05 -14.39
CA LYS A 54 3.61 -7.90 -14.31
C LYS A 54 2.38 -7.20 -14.87
N VAL A 55 2.21 -5.91 -14.60
CA VAL A 55 1.16 -5.08 -15.18
C VAL A 55 1.23 -5.16 -16.71
N TYR A 56 2.40 -4.94 -17.31
CA TYR A 56 2.57 -5.04 -18.76
C TYR A 56 2.20 -6.43 -19.31
N LYS A 57 2.70 -7.49 -18.65
CA LYS A 57 2.46 -8.88 -19.08
C LYS A 57 0.99 -9.29 -19.02
N HIS A 58 0.25 -8.81 -18.02
CA HIS A 58 -1.15 -9.19 -17.79
C HIS A 58 -2.17 -8.17 -18.31
N LEU A 59 -1.72 -7.02 -18.82
CA LEU A 59 -2.61 -5.99 -19.36
C LEU A 59 -3.51 -6.48 -20.50
N PRO A 60 -3.07 -7.39 -21.41
CA PRO A 60 -3.95 -7.94 -22.44
C PRO A 60 -5.16 -8.72 -21.88
N ASP A 61 -5.05 -9.26 -20.66
CA ASP A 61 -6.11 -10.02 -19.99
C ASP A 61 -7.05 -9.13 -19.16
N PHE A 62 -6.79 -7.81 -19.10
CA PHE A 62 -7.61 -6.90 -18.32
C PHE A 62 -8.98 -6.65 -18.98
N GLN A 63 -10.05 -7.06 -18.31
CA GLN A 63 -11.41 -7.06 -18.86
C GLN A 63 -12.25 -5.83 -18.46
N PHE A 64 -11.65 -4.80 -17.85
CA PHE A 64 -12.37 -3.59 -17.40
C PHE A 64 -13.51 -3.85 -16.38
N GLY A 65 -13.44 -4.97 -15.66
CA GLY A 65 -14.40 -5.31 -14.59
C GLY A 65 -14.23 -4.49 -13.31
N SER A 66 -13.09 -3.80 -13.16
CA SER A 66 -12.80 -2.83 -12.09
C SER A 66 -12.01 -1.66 -12.67
N LYS A 67 -11.80 -0.60 -11.88
CA LYS A 67 -10.91 0.50 -12.28
C LYS A 67 -9.49 -0.03 -12.52
N LEU A 68 -8.78 0.55 -13.49
CA LEU A 68 -7.41 0.16 -13.77
C LEU A 68 -6.49 0.35 -12.55
N SER A 69 -6.73 1.40 -11.74
CA SER A 69 -6.05 1.61 -10.47
C SER A 69 -6.22 0.45 -9.49
N THR A 70 -7.45 -0.04 -9.30
CA THR A 70 -7.78 -1.17 -8.41
C THR A 70 -7.10 -2.46 -8.88
N TRP A 71 -7.09 -2.70 -10.19
CA TRP A 71 -6.40 -3.86 -10.77
C TRP A 71 -4.87 -3.78 -10.59
N ILE A 72 -4.26 -2.62 -10.85
CA ILE A 72 -2.82 -2.40 -10.61
C ILE A 72 -2.49 -2.54 -9.12
N ALA A 73 -3.31 -1.98 -8.23
CA ALA A 73 -3.13 -2.10 -6.79
C ALA A 73 -3.18 -3.55 -6.31
N SER A 74 -4.02 -4.39 -6.93
CA SER A 74 -4.09 -5.83 -6.66
C SER A 74 -2.78 -6.55 -7.02
N ILE A 75 -2.18 -6.21 -8.17
CA ILE A 75 -0.88 -6.75 -8.60
C ILE A 75 0.22 -6.26 -7.66
N ALA A 76 0.21 -4.98 -7.28
CA ALA A 76 1.15 -4.38 -6.35
C ALA A 76 1.12 -5.08 -4.98
N TYR A 77 -0.09 -5.21 -4.42
CA TYR A 77 -0.32 -5.89 -3.14
C TYR A 77 0.21 -7.33 -3.16
N ARG A 78 -0.19 -8.14 -4.15
CA ARG A 78 0.22 -9.54 -4.25
C ARG A 78 1.73 -9.68 -4.43
N THR A 79 2.33 -8.82 -5.26
CA THR A 79 3.78 -8.84 -5.51
C THR A 79 4.57 -8.48 -4.25
N ALA A 80 4.16 -7.43 -3.54
CA ALA A 80 4.80 -7.02 -2.30
C ALA A 80 4.65 -8.05 -1.17
N ILE A 81 3.45 -8.65 -1.02
CA ILE A 81 3.22 -9.72 -0.04
C ILE A 81 4.07 -10.96 -0.36
N ASN A 82 4.17 -11.34 -1.63
CA ASN A 82 5.00 -12.48 -2.04
C ASN A 82 6.49 -12.22 -1.84
N HIS A 83 6.96 -11.00 -2.15
CA HIS A 83 8.32 -10.59 -1.85
C HIS A 83 8.60 -10.67 -0.34
N GLY A 84 7.71 -10.08 0.48
CA GLY A 84 7.78 -10.15 1.93
C GLY A 84 7.87 -11.58 2.44
N LYS A 85 6.99 -12.50 1.98
CA LYS A 85 7.02 -13.93 2.33
C LYS A 85 8.32 -14.64 1.93
N LYS A 86 8.92 -14.27 0.80
CA LYS A 86 10.17 -14.87 0.31
C LYS A 86 11.37 -14.47 1.17
N MET A 87 11.39 -13.23 1.63
CA MET A 87 12.37 -12.75 2.61
C MET A 87 12.11 -13.37 3.99
N ASN A 88 10.83 -13.63 4.31
CA ASN A 88 10.36 -14.31 5.51
C ASN A 88 10.23 -15.84 5.34
N ARG A 89 11.20 -16.55 4.76
CA ARG A 89 11.22 -18.03 4.84
C ARG A 89 11.45 -18.58 6.27
N GLU A 90 11.34 -17.73 7.31
CA GLU A 90 11.07 -18.09 8.71
C GLU A 90 9.58 -17.94 9.13
N LEU A 91 8.72 -17.34 8.30
CA LEU A 91 7.29 -17.11 8.57
C LEU A 91 6.41 -17.71 7.46
N ALA A 92 6.52 -19.04 7.31
CA ALA A 92 5.67 -19.80 6.41
C ALA A 92 4.36 -20.24 7.12
N SER A 93 3.33 -19.42 6.99
CA SER A 93 1.94 -19.90 6.85
C SER A 93 1.06 -18.77 6.34
N GLY A 94 0.11 -19.07 5.45
CA GLY A 94 -0.84 -18.08 4.96
C GLY A 94 -1.50 -17.34 6.11
N PHE A 95 -1.78 -16.04 5.93
CA PHE A 95 -2.28 -15.10 6.95
C PHE A 95 -2.97 -15.82 8.13
N PRO A 96 -2.26 -16.09 9.23
CA PRO A 96 -2.85 -16.74 10.37
C PRO A 96 -3.76 -15.75 11.07
N GLU A 97 -4.93 -16.23 11.51
CA GLU A 97 -5.95 -15.48 12.24
C GLU A 97 -5.46 -14.98 13.62
N HIS A 98 -4.27 -15.38 14.04
CA HIS A 98 -3.54 -14.79 15.14
C HIS A 98 -2.04 -14.80 14.82
N TRP A 99 -1.47 -13.60 14.65
CA TRP A 99 -0.03 -13.39 14.68
C TRP A 99 0.29 -12.37 15.79
N GLU A 100 0.73 -12.90 16.93
CA GLU A 100 1.51 -12.15 17.91
C GLU A 100 2.97 -12.22 17.46
N GLY A 101 3.60 -11.11 17.07
CA GLY A 101 5.02 -11.20 16.72
C GLY A 101 5.65 -9.97 16.11
N GLN A 102 6.39 -9.28 16.98
CA GLN A 102 7.68 -8.62 16.78
C GLN A 102 7.80 -7.41 15.85
N TYR A 103 8.08 -6.31 16.53
CA TYR A 103 8.45 -4.99 16.06
C TYR A 103 9.76 -5.04 15.28
N ASP A 104 9.73 -4.48 14.07
CA ASP A 104 10.93 -4.02 13.40
C ASP A 104 10.63 -2.70 12.71
N SER A 105 11.39 -1.69 13.10
CA SER A 105 11.23 -0.29 12.70
C SER A 105 12.27 0.06 11.64
N GLY A 106 11.83 0.17 10.39
CA GLY A 106 12.51 0.90 9.32
C GLY A 106 11.40 1.55 8.49
N LEU A 107 11.39 2.85 8.19
CA LEU A 107 12.49 3.79 7.92
C LEU A 107 12.08 5.19 8.38
N ALA A 108 12.99 5.92 9.03
CA ALA A 108 12.87 7.36 9.22
C ALA A 108 13.97 8.06 8.41
N ASN A 109 13.58 8.95 7.49
CA ASN A 109 14.50 9.81 6.74
C ASN A 109 14.91 11.01 7.64
N PRO A 110 16.20 11.38 7.80
CA PRO A 110 16.64 12.14 8.98
C PRO A 110 16.53 13.68 8.97
N GLU A 111 15.82 14.35 8.03
CA GLU A 111 15.99 15.81 7.84
C GLU A 111 14.72 16.70 7.81
N GLU A 112 13.54 16.25 8.24
CA GLU A 112 12.32 17.10 8.24
C GLU A 112 12.08 17.84 9.57
N MET A 113 13.07 18.62 10.05
CA MET A 113 13.06 19.53 11.23
C MET A 113 12.10 20.74 11.05
N LEU A 114 11.29 21.23 12.00
CA LEU A 114 11.46 21.24 13.46
C LEU A 114 10.23 21.53 14.36
N ILE A 115 9.01 21.93 13.94
CA ILE A 115 7.91 22.18 14.95
C ILE A 115 6.50 21.77 14.49
N HIS A 116 6.10 22.05 13.24
CA HIS A 116 4.88 21.43 12.65
C HIS A 116 5.15 20.02 12.10
N GLN A 117 6.42 19.68 11.88
CA GLN A 117 6.85 18.35 11.47
C GLN A 117 6.77 17.33 12.60
N ASP A 118 6.77 17.72 13.88
CA ASP A 118 6.72 16.75 14.99
C ASP A 118 5.45 15.91 14.96
N TRP A 119 4.29 16.53 14.73
CA TRP A 119 3.02 15.80 14.67
C TRP A 119 2.88 14.93 13.42
N LYS A 120 3.37 15.41 12.26
CA LYS A 120 3.32 14.65 11.01
C LYS A 120 4.30 13.48 11.04
N ALA A 121 5.53 13.71 11.48
CA ALA A 121 6.54 12.68 11.68
C ALA A 121 6.08 11.67 12.74
N PHE A 122 5.50 12.13 13.84
CA PHE A 122 4.90 11.26 14.85
C PHE A 122 3.78 10.40 14.26
N LEU A 123 2.84 11.01 13.52
CA LEU A 123 1.74 10.27 12.88
C LEU A 123 2.28 9.20 11.90
N HIS A 124 3.24 9.57 11.06
CA HIS A 124 3.89 8.63 10.14
C HIS A 124 4.55 7.48 10.92
N ALA A 125 5.31 7.78 11.97
CA ALA A 125 5.92 6.77 12.83
C ALA A 125 4.89 5.86 13.53
N GLN A 126 3.71 6.38 13.89
CA GLN A 126 2.63 5.54 14.45
C GLN A 126 1.97 4.68 13.38
N ILE A 127 1.81 5.17 12.15
CA ILE A 127 1.31 4.38 11.01
C ILE A 127 2.27 3.24 10.72
N ASP A 128 3.58 3.48 10.76
CA ASP A 128 4.59 2.45 10.47
C ASP A 128 4.63 1.36 11.55
N LYS A 129 4.24 1.69 12.80
CA LYS A 129 4.06 0.74 13.90
C LYS A 129 2.78 -0.09 13.81
N LEU A 130 1.84 0.26 12.93
CA LEU A 130 0.64 -0.55 12.76
C LEU A 130 0.99 -1.89 12.09
N PRO A 131 0.26 -2.97 12.44
CA PRO A 131 0.27 -4.19 11.65
C PRO A 131 0.09 -3.93 10.16
N VAL A 132 0.80 -4.68 9.32
CA VAL A 132 0.85 -4.46 7.85
C VAL A 132 -0.54 -4.33 7.25
N HIS A 133 -1.47 -5.21 7.61
CA HIS A 133 -2.84 -5.19 7.11
C HIS A 133 -3.60 -3.90 7.46
N TYR A 134 -3.38 -3.33 8.64
CA TYR A 134 -3.99 -2.05 9.05
C TYR A 134 -3.40 -0.86 8.30
N ARG A 135 -2.07 -0.76 8.19
CA ARG A 135 -1.44 0.34 7.43
C ARG A 135 -1.74 0.27 5.93
N THR A 136 -1.83 -0.94 5.36
CA THR A 136 -2.23 -1.14 3.95
C THR A 136 -3.65 -0.66 3.72
N ILE A 137 -4.62 -1.05 4.56
CA ILE A 137 -6.02 -0.63 4.42
C ILE A 137 -6.18 0.88 4.64
N LEU A 138 -5.48 1.46 5.62
CA LEU A 138 -5.46 2.92 5.80
C LEU A 138 -4.95 3.65 4.55
N THR A 139 -3.88 3.12 3.93
CA THR A 139 -3.29 3.72 2.73
C THR A 139 -4.27 3.63 1.57
N LEU A 140 -4.81 2.44 1.28
CA LEU A 140 -5.79 2.27 0.20
C LEU A 140 -7.03 3.14 0.38
N TYR A 141 -7.53 3.30 1.61
CA TYR A 141 -8.74 4.06 1.86
C TYR A 141 -8.51 5.58 1.85
N HIS A 142 -7.51 6.07 2.57
CA HIS A 142 -7.33 7.52 2.78
C HIS A 142 -6.41 8.19 1.77
N LEU A 143 -5.43 7.45 1.22
CA LEU A 143 -4.45 8.02 0.30
C LEU A 143 -4.81 7.74 -1.16
N GLU A 144 -5.32 6.54 -1.42
CA GLU A 144 -5.72 6.10 -2.77
C GLU A 144 -7.23 6.20 -3.00
N GLU A 145 -7.99 6.66 -2.00
CA GLU A 145 -9.43 6.94 -2.06
C GLU A 145 -10.29 5.76 -2.55
N LEU A 146 -9.84 4.52 -2.33
CA LEU A 146 -10.58 3.33 -2.73
C LEU A 146 -11.78 3.08 -1.82
N SER A 147 -12.87 2.62 -2.43
CA SER A 147 -14.06 2.16 -1.70
C SER A 147 -13.76 0.88 -0.90
N TYR A 148 -14.62 0.54 0.06
CA TYR A 148 -14.45 -0.72 0.80
C TYR A 148 -14.51 -1.96 -0.09
N GLU A 149 -15.32 -1.92 -1.14
CA GLU A 149 -15.44 -2.98 -2.14
C GLU A 149 -14.13 -3.11 -2.94
N GLU A 150 -13.60 -2.00 -3.46
CA GLU A 150 -12.33 -1.96 -4.21
C GLU A 150 -11.15 -2.45 -3.34
N ILE A 151 -11.13 -2.08 -2.06
CA ILE A 151 -10.12 -2.59 -1.11
C ILE A 151 -10.29 -4.10 -0.91
N GLY A 152 -11.54 -4.58 -0.83
CA GLY A 152 -11.85 -6.00 -0.76
C GLY A 152 -11.31 -6.77 -1.96
N GLU A 153 -11.47 -6.23 -3.18
CA GLU A 153 -10.90 -6.79 -4.41
C GLU A 153 -9.37 -6.85 -4.35
N VAL A 154 -8.72 -5.74 -3.98
CA VAL A 154 -7.26 -5.63 -3.90
C VAL A 154 -6.68 -6.62 -2.90
N THR A 155 -7.27 -6.70 -1.72
CA THR A 155 -6.74 -7.46 -0.59
C THR A 155 -7.30 -8.88 -0.50
N SER A 156 -8.32 -9.20 -1.28
CA SER A 156 -9.11 -10.44 -1.19
C SER A 156 -9.74 -10.66 0.19
N LEU A 157 -10.16 -9.56 0.83
CA LEU A 157 -10.81 -9.57 2.14
C LEU A 157 -12.31 -9.25 2.00
N PRO A 158 -13.18 -9.83 2.85
CA PRO A 158 -14.57 -9.42 2.93
C PRO A 158 -14.69 -7.93 3.30
N GLU A 159 -15.66 -7.22 2.72
CA GLU A 159 -15.89 -5.80 2.98
C GLU A 159 -16.06 -5.49 4.49
N GLY A 160 -16.73 -6.39 5.22
CA GLY A 160 -16.89 -6.28 6.68
C GLY A 160 -15.54 -6.33 7.42
N THR A 161 -14.59 -7.15 6.96
CA THR A 161 -13.23 -7.22 7.50
C THR A 161 -12.47 -5.93 7.18
N VAL A 162 -12.59 -5.40 5.96
CA VAL A 162 -11.99 -4.11 5.57
C VAL A 162 -12.47 -2.98 6.49
N LYS A 163 -13.78 -2.87 6.72
CA LYS A 163 -14.39 -1.88 7.63
C LYS A 163 -13.85 -2.01 9.04
N ASN A 164 -13.82 -3.23 9.57
CA ASN A 164 -13.31 -3.49 10.93
C ASN A 164 -11.82 -3.13 11.03
N TYR A 165 -10.99 -3.53 10.06
CA TYR A 165 -9.56 -3.24 10.06
C TYR A 165 -9.29 -1.73 9.99
N LEU A 166 -10.02 -1.01 9.14
CA LEU A 166 -9.92 0.45 9.06
C LEU A 166 -10.32 1.11 10.39
N PHE A 167 -11.40 0.65 11.01
CA PHE A 167 -11.83 1.13 12.32
C PHE A 167 -10.76 0.89 13.39
N ARG A 168 -10.19 -0.32 13.45
CA ARG A 168 -9.11 -0.67 14.40
C ARG A 168 -7.87 0.18 14.18
N ALA A 169 -7.46 0.36 12.93
CA ALA A 169 -6.32 1.19 12.57
C ALA A 169 -6.49 2.65 13.02
N ARG A 170 -7.67 3.25 12.75
CA ARG A 170 -7.99 4.61 13.22
C ARG A 170 -8.03 4.71 14.74
N LYS A 171 -8.56 3.69 15.43
CA LYS A 171 -8.60 3.65 16.90
C LYS A 171 -7.19 3.66 17.49
N LEU A 172 -6.29 2.82 16.99
CA LEU A 172 -4.90 2.75 17.44
C LEU A 172 -4.16 4.07 17.23
N LEU A 173 -4.34 4.71 16.06
CA LEU A 173 -3.75 6.01 15.79
C LEU A 173 -4.31 7.09 16.73
N LYS A 174 -5.63 7.11 16.95
CA LYS A 174 -6.26 8.06 17.87
C LYS A 174 -5.71 7.94 19.30
N GLU A 175 -5.58 6.71 19.80
CA GLU A 175 -5.01 6.44 21.14
C GLU A 175 -3.54 6.88 21.23
N ALA A 176 -2.74 6.67 20.19
CA ALA A 176 -1.35 7.13 20.14
C ALA A 176 -1.25 8.67 20.14
N LEU A 177 -2.07 9.35 19.33
CA LEU A 177 -2.11 10.81 19.25
C LEU A 177 -2.58 11.44 20.57
N GLN A 178 -3.57 10.85 21.24
CA GLN A 178 -4.03 11.33 22.55
C GLN A 178 -2.94 11.23 23.62
N ARG A 179 -2.18 10.13 23.65
CA ARG A 179 -1.04 9.98 24.57
C ARG A 179 0.04 11.03 24.31
N HIS A 180 0.37 11.30 23.05
CA HIS A 180 1.35 12.34 22.68
C HIS A 180 0.91 13.72 23.17
N LYS A 181 -0.35 14.10 22.89
CA LYS A 181 -0.92 15.39 23.31
C LYS A 181 -0.85 15.59 24.82
N ASN A 182 -1.19 14.55 25.59
CA ASN A 182 -1.17 14.63 27.05
C ASN A 182 0.27 14.74 27.61
N SER A 183 1.26 14.17 26.93
CA SER A 183 2.67 14.28 27.32
C SER A 183 3.30 15.65 27.02
N GLU A 184 2.81 16.34 25.99
CA GLU A 184 3.25 17.71 25.67
C GLU A 184 2.61 18.75 26.59
N GLN A 185 1.41 18.53 27.10
CA GLN A 185 0.74 19.43 28.05
C GLN A 185 1.39 19.48 29.45
N TRP A 186 2.30 18.55 29.75
CA TRP A 186 3.04 18.47 31.02
C TRP A 186 4.53 18.86 30.88
N ARG A 187 4.93 19.36 29.71
CA ARG A 187 6.25 19.97 29.47
C ARG A 187 6.13 21.48 29.45
#